data_AF-A0A925MHG7-F1
#
_entry.id   AF-A0A925MHG7-F1
#
_cell.length_a   1.000
_cell.length_b   1.000
_cell.length_c   1.000
_cell.angle_alpha   90.00
_cell.angle_beta   90.00
_cell.angle_gamma   90.00
#
_symmetry.space_group_name_H-M   'P 1'
#
loop_
_entity.id
_entity.type
_entity.pdbx_description
1 polymer ?
#
loop_
_entity_poly.entity_id
_entity_poly.type
_entity_poly.pdbx_seq_one_letter_code
_entity_poly.pdbx_strand_id
1 'polypeptide(L)'
;MYLLKKVFEFREKAHSDHEKPFLEHLEDLRVMVTRVVITLVVSMIICFTFQQQLMDVLRRPAENVLLMKQKESLPDAQNKAIKALSVELWAEAKKIEQVAAGLNDDERAKFYQALGRPELEFHAHSVTLLRSVKALPEEKRKSFIKSLGVDNAMREQLMALLISGPDVDVNSDSNLKMMSALKPTETFMLSMKLAFFAGIVLAFPLLLLFILQFVLPGLHHNERKVLWPAMLVGFGLFSGGVLFAYYLVLPKALLFFYEWSSGLGVSNDWRIGEYITFATQFTLLFGLSFELPVVVMVLVKLGLLSYETMSRTRAYAIVAIFIAAAVITPTPDAMTLILMATPMTILYEICIWLAWFDRKKARDLEAAEEEELKQRRLGWMLSNDANQHDGREKGNADSHPPHLDLESDHADGDDGWHQGFDPETSHGMPEDEEWTHPEDPGTEPGEDKPGPIKDEKHERE
;
A
#
# COMPACT_ATOMS: atom_id res chain seq x y z
N MET A 1 -21.24 1.75 28.62
CA MET A 1 -20.95 3.08 29.21
C MET A 1 -20.22 3.04 30.56
N TYR A 2 -20.37 1.99 31.38
CA TYR A 2 -19.73 1.90 32.71
C TYR A 2 -18.22 1.65 32.68
N LEU A 3 -17.71 0.90 31.70
CA LEU A 3 -16.28 0.61 31.54
C LEU A 3 -15.47 1.82 31.04
N LEU A 4 -16.08 2.67 30.20
CA LEU A 4 -15.46 3.90 29.71
C LEU A 4 -15.25 4.92 30.83
N LYS A 5 -16.19 5.03 31.76
CA LYS A 5 -16.10 5.97 32.90
C LYS A 5 -14.94 5.63 33.84
N LYS A 6 -14.70 4.33 34.07
CA LYS A 6 -13.63 3.84 34.94
C LYS A 6 -12.23 3.96 34.32
N VAL A 7 -12.14 3.93 32.99
CA VAL A 7 -10.90 4.19 32.24
C VAL A 7 -10.57 5.69 32.19
N PHE A 8 -11.58 6.56 32.21
CA PHE A 8 -11.40 8.02 32.28
C PHE A 8 -11.06 8.52 33.70
N GLU A 9 -11.66 7.97 34.76
CA GLU A 9 -11.38 8.36 36.16
C GLU A 9 -9.94 8.08 36.60
N PHE A 10 -9.27 7.07 36.03
CA PHE A 10 -7.86 6.78 36.35
C PHE A 10 -6.88 7.83 35.79
N ARG A 11 -7.35 8.75 34.93
CA ARG A 11 -6.55 9.83 34.33
C ARG A 11 -6.83 11.21 34.94
N GLU A 12 -7.85 11.35 35.78
CA GLU A 12 -8.31 12.65 36.29
C GLU A 12 -7.65 13.05 37.64
N LYS A 13 -6.69 12.23 38.11
CA LYS A 13 -5.90 12.48 39.34
C LYS A 13 -4.40 12.75 39.10
N ALA A 14 -4.02 13.19 37.90
CA ALA A 14 -2.65 13.62 37.62
C ALA A 14 -2.63 15.15 37.36
N HIS A 15 -1.70 15.80 38.03
CA HIS A 15 -1.62 17.23 38.31
C HIS A 15 -1.45 18.16 37.09
N SER A 16 -1.79 19.42 37.35
CA SER A 16 -1.45 20.70 36.69
C SER A 16 -0.27 20.70 35.70
N ASP A 17 -0.53 21.24 34.50
CA ASP A 17 0.26 22.09 33.59
C ASP A 17 1.81 22.09 33.56
N HIS A 18 2.47 21.11 34.16
CA HIS A 18 3.88 20.84 33.91
C HIS A 18 3.98 19.71 32.89
N GLU A 19 4.70 19.97 31.80
CA GLU A 19 5.17 18.94 30.89
C GLU A 19 5.74 17.77 31.69
N LYS A 20 5.17 16.58 31.48
CA LYS A 20 5.51 15.40 32.27
C LYS A 20 7.01 15.11 32.17
N PRO A 21 7.74 14.90 33.28
CA PRO A 21 9.15 14.51 33.22
C PRO A 21 9.34 13.24 32.38
N PHE A 22 10.47 13.12 31.66
CA PHE A 22 10.76 12.00 30.75
C PHE A 22 10.44 10.60 31.32
N LEU A 23 10.64 10.40 32.62
CA LEU A 23 10.34 9.13 33.28
C LEU A 23 8.84 8.83 33.34
N GLU A 24 7.99 9.83 33.49
CA GLU A 24 6.54 9.68 33.40
C GLU A 24 6.10 9.41 31.96
N HIS A 25 6.77 9.98 30.96
CA HIS A 25 6.53 9.66 29.55
C HIS A 25 6.92 8.21 29.21
N LEU A 26 8.01 7.70 29.80
CA LEU A 26 8.39 6.28 29.67
C LEU A 26 7.39 5.34 30.37
N GLU A 27 6.78 5.76 31.48
CA GLU A 27 5.73 4.98 32.14
C GLU A 27 4.46 4.94 31.27
N ASP A 28 4.08 6.06 30.65
CA ASP A 28 2.99 6.12 29.67
C ASP A 28 3.24 5.17 28.48
N LEU A 29 4.47 5.14 27.96
CA LEU A 29 4.88 4.21 26.89
C LEU A 29 4.72 2.75 27.34
N ARG A 30 5.21 2.38 28.53
CA ARG A 30 5.09 1.01 29.05
C ARG A 30 3.62 0.58 29.16
N VAL A 31 2.78 1.45 29.73
CA VAL A 31 1.35 1.17 29.89
C VAL A 31 0.68 1.01 28.52
N MET A 32 1.00 1.87 27.55
CA MET A 32 0.52 1.77 26.18
C MET A 32 0.92 0.43 25.56
N VAL A 33 2.22 0.07 25.59
CA VAL A 33 2.73 -1.19 25.03
C VAL A 33 2.05 -2.39 25.69
N THR A 34 1.89 -2.38 27.02
CA THR A 34 1.23 -3.47 27.75
C THR A 34 -0.23 -3.64 27.30
N ARG A 35 -0.97 -2.55 27.12
CA ARG A 35 -2.35 -2.58 26.61
C ARG A 35 -2.42 -3.08 25.17
N VAL A 36 -1.48 -2.65 24.32
CA VAL A 36 -1.35 -3.13 22.93
C VAL A 36 -1.14 -4.64 22.91
N VAL A 37 -0.17 -5.16 23.68
CA VAL A 37 0.12 -6.60 23.71
C VAL A 37 -1.07 -7.40 24.23
N ILE A 38 -1.70 -6.98 25.34
CA ILE A 38 -2.89 -7.67 25.88
C ILE A 38 -4.01 -7.69 24.82
N THR A 39 -4.26 -6.57 24.16
CA THR A 39 -5.32 -6.46 23.15
C THR A 39 -5.04 -7.36 21.95
N LEU A 40 -3.78 -7.41 21.48
CA LEU A 40 -3.36 -8.30 20.39
C LEU A 40 -3.47 -9.77 20.76
N VAL A 41 -3.12 -10.15 21.99
CA VAL A 41 -3.25 -11.54 22.45
C VAL A 41 -4.73 -11.94 22.52
N VAL A 42 -5.58 -11.07 23.09
CA VAL A 42 -7.03 -11.33 23.17
C VAL A 42 -7.64 -11.42 21.77
N SER A 43 -7.33 -10.50 20.86
CA SER A 43 -7.86 -10.53 19.49
C SER A 43 -7.34 -11.73 18.70
N MET A 44 -6.08 -12.10 18.87
CA MET A 44 -5.50 -13.31 18.27
C MET A 44 -6.22 -14.57 18.73
N ILE A 45 -6.50 -14.71 20.04
CA ILE A 45 -7.26 -15.87 20.57
C ILE A 45 -8.66 -15.92 19.96
N ILE A 46 -9.35 -14.77 19.89
CA ILE A 46 -10.67 -14.69 19.26
C ILE A 46 -10.59 -15.11 17.79
N CYS A 47 -9.66 -14.56 17.01
CA CYS A 47 -9.48 -14.90 15.59
C CYS A 47 -9.08 -16.36 15.38
N PHE A 48 -8.33 -16.96 16.31
CA PHE A 48 -7.95 -18.37 16.25
C PHE A 48 -9.17 -19.30 16.32
N THR A 49 -10.23 -18.93 17.06
CA THR A 49 -11.48 -19.70 17.07
C THR A 49 -12.19 -19.73 15.71
N PHE A 50 -11.96 -18.71 14.87
CA PHE A 50 -12.53 -18.56 13.53
C PHE A 50 -11.53 -18.85 12.40
N GLN A 51 -10.45 -19.59 12.69
CA GLN A 51 -9.37 -19.85 11.72
C GLN A 51 -9.85 -20.52 10.42
N GLN A 52 -10.89 -21.36 10.47
CA GLN A 52 -11.44 -22.04 9.28
C GLN A 52 -12.11 -21.02 8.35
N GLN A 53 -12.96 -20.15 8.90
CA GLN A 53 -13.62 -19.10 8.13
C GLN A 53 -12.61 -18.10 7.56
N LEU A 54 -11.57 -17.75 8.34
CA LEU A 54 -10.51 -16.87 7.87
C LEU A 54 -9.72 -17.50 6.70
N MET A 55 -9.45 -18.81 6.76
CA MET A 55 -8.80 -19.53 5.65
C MET A 55 -9.66 -19.52 4.39
N ASP A 56 -10.97 -19.77 4.53
CA ASP A 56 -11.89 -19.74 3.40
C ASP A 56 -11.96 -18.36 2.76
N VAL A 57 -12.00 -17.30 3.57
CA VAL A 57 -11.96 -15.92 3.07
C VAL A 57 -10.66 -15.70 2.28
N LEU A 58 -9.51 -16.01 2.86
CA LEU A 58 -8.23 -15.78 2.18
C LEU A 58 -8.03 -16.62 0.93
N ARG A 59 -8.63 -17.81 0.79
CA ARG A 59 -8.49 -18.64 -0.42
C ARG A 59 -9.25 -18.11 -1.62
N ARG A 60 -10.40 -17.46 -1.40
CA ARG A 60 -11.31 -17.02 -2.47
C ARG A 60 -10.65 -16.21 -3.59
N PRO A 61 -9.78 -15.21 -3.34
CA PRO A 61 -9.16 -14.46 -4.42
C PRO A 61 -8.29 -15.34 -5.34
N ALA A 62 -7.55 -16.29 -4.77
CA ALA A 62 -6.75 -17.23 -5.56
C ALA A 62 -7.64 -18.20 -6.35
N GLU A 63 -8.64 -18.79 -5.70
CA GLU A 63 -9.60 -19.69 -6.35
C GLU A 63 -10.29 -18.99 -7.54
N ASN A 64 -10.72 -17.74 -7.36
CA ASN A 64 -11.37 -16.97 -8.43
C ASN A 64 -10.44 -16.73 -9.63
N VAL A 65 -9.17 -16.41 -9.41
CA VAL A 65 -8.19 -16.20 -10.50
C VAL A 65 -7.93 -17.52 -11.24
N LEU A 66 -7.76 -18.63 -10.50
CA LEU A 66 -7.56 -19.95 -11.09
C LEU A 66 -8.78 -20.41 -11.89
N LEU A 67 -9.99 -20.24 -11.34
CA LEU A 67 -11.23 -20.57 -12.04
C LEU A 67 -11.44 -19.71 -13.29
N MET A 68 -11.13 -18.42 -13.23
CA MET A 68 -11.20 -17.51 -14.37
C MET A 68 -10.25 -17.97 -15.49
N LYS A 69 -8.99 -18.27 -15.15
CA LYS A 69 -7.99 -18.74 -16.12
C LYS A 69 -8.31 -20.13 -16.66
N GLN A 70 -8.84 -21.01 -15.82
CA GLN A 70 -9.31 -22.33 -16.26
C GLN A 70 -10.47 -22.17 -17.26
N LYS A 71 -11.41 -21.28 -17.01
CA LYS A 71 -12.51 -20.96 -17.94
C LYS A 71 -12.00 -20.37 -19.26
N GLU A 72 -11.03 -19.46 -19.23
CA GLU A 72 -10.39 -18.90 -20.43
C GLU A 72 -9.64 -19.96 -21.26
N SER A 73 -9.04 -20.96 -20.60
CA SER A 73 -8.29 -22.03 -21.26
C SER A 73 -9.17 -23.12 -21.90
N LEU A 74 -10.46 -23.15 -21.60
CA LEU A 74 -11.39 -24.12 -22.15
C LEU A 74 -12.08 -23.54 -23.38
N PRO A 75 -12.23 -24.31 -24.47
CA PRO A 75 -12.94 -23.84 -25.65
C PRO A 75 -14.43 -23.70 -25.31
N ASP A 76 -14.88 -22.45 -25.16
CA ASP A 76 -16.25 -22.13 -24.79
C ASP A 76 -17.23 -22.53 -25.91
N ALA A 77 -18.47 -22.87 -25.56
CA ALA A 77 -19.49 -23.34 -26.50
C ALA A 77 -19.79 -22.35 -27.65
N GLN A 78 -19.35 -21.10 -27.52
CA GLN A 78 -19.52 -20.04 -28.51
C GLN A 78 -18.36 -19.93 -29.53
N ASN A 79 -17.22 -20.60 -29.34
CA ASN A 79 -16.11 -20.58 -30.31
C ASN A 79 -15.26 -21.87 -30.26
N LYS A 80 -15.49 -22.77 -31.24
CA LYS A 80 -14.63 -23.88 -31.71
C LYS A 80 -14.70 -25.28 -31.04
N ALA A 81 -15.50 -25.54 -30.01
CA ALA A 81 -15.72 -26.93 -29.54
C ALA A 81 -16.99 -27.55 -30.16
N ILE A 82 -16.94 -28.83 -30.54
CA ILE A 82 -18.11 -29.58 -31.05
C ILE A 82 -19.09 -29.91 -29.91
N LYS A 83 -18.58 -30.12 -28.69
CA LYS A 83 -19.39 -30.29 -27.48
C LYS A 83 -18.99 -29.25 -26.45
N ALA A 84 -19.98 -28.56 -25.88
CA ALA A 84 -19.78 -27.54 -24.85
C ALA A 84 -19.00 -28.14 -23.67
N LEU A 85 -17.82 -27.61 -23.39
CA LEU A 85 -16.96 -28.09 -22.33
C LEU A 85 -16.96 -27.09 -21.17
N SER A 86 -17.70 -27.40 -20.11
CA SER A 86 -17.68 -26.59 -18.89
C SER A 86 -16.44 -26.88 -18.03
N VAL A 87 -16.09 -25.94 -17.15
CA VAL A 87 -15.00 -26.12 -16.16
C VAL A 87 -15.25 -27.36 -15.29
N GLU A 88 -16.51 -27.59 -14.91
CA GLU A 88 -16.92 -28.73 -14.09
C GLU A 88 -16.80 -30.06 -14.85
N LEU A 89 -17.28 -30.11 -16.10
CA LEU A 89 -17.16 -31.29 -16.96
C LEU A 89 -15.71 -31.64 -17.24
N TRP A 90 -14.85 -30.63 -17.47
CA TRP A 90 -13.42 -30.86 -17.66
C TRP A 90 -12.77 -31.40 -16.39
N ALA A 91 -13.10 -30.85 -15.22
CA ALA A 91 -12.58 -31.35 -13.94
C ALA A 91 -13.04 -32.79 -13.65
N GLU A 92 -14.31 -33.12 -13.91
CA GLU A 92 -14.86 -34.48 -13.76
C GLU A 92 -14.19 -35.45 -14.74
N ALA A 93 -14.00 -35.04 -16.00
CA ALA A 93 -13.31 -35.82 -17.02
C ALA A 93 -11.85 -36.15 -16.63
N LYS A 94 -11.10 -35.19 -16.08
CA LYS A 94 -9.73 -35.43 -15.58
C LYS A 94 -9.71 -36.48 -14.47
N LYS A 95 -10.61 -36.38 -13.49
CA LYS A 95 -10.68 -37.34 -12.37
C LYS A 95 -10.98 -38.76 -12.85
N ILE A 96 -11.93 -38.89 -13.76
CA ILE A 96 -12.31 -40.18 -14.34
C ILE A 96 -11.17 -40.77 -15.15
N GLU A 97 -10.44 -39.94 -15.89
CA GLU A 97 -9.28 -40.36 -16.63
C GLU A 97 -8.17 -40.89 -15.71
N GLN A 98 -7.90 -40.25 -14.57
CA GLN A 98 -6.92 -40.76 -13.59
C GLN A 98 -7.32 -42.13 -13.04
N VAL A 99 -8.60 -42.33 -12.74
CA VAL A 99 -9.12 -43.64 -12.30
C VAL A 99 -9.00 -44.66 -13.42
N ALA A 100 -9.31 -44.26 -14.65
CA ALA A 100 -9.25 -45.11 -15.83
C ALA A 100 -7.83 -45.43 -16.29
N ALA A 101 -6.82 -44.62 -15.92
CA ALA A 101 -5.43 -44.79 -16.34
C ALA A 101 -4.81 -46.11 -15.85
N GLY A 102 -5.32 -46.67 -14.75
CA GLY A 102 -4.91 -47.97 -14.22
C GLY A 102 -5.65 -49.18 -14.80
N LEU A 103 -6.64 -48.96 -15.67
CA LEU A 103 -7.51 -50.01 -16.22
C LEU A 103 -7.06 -50.45 -17.62
N ASN A 104 -7.29 -51.72 -17.93
CA ASN A 104 -7.07 -52.31 -19.25
C ASN A 104 -8.13 -51.77 -20.23
N ASP A 105 -7.92 -51.89 -21.55
CA ASP A 105 -8.90 -51.37 -22.54
C ASP A 105 -10.33 -51.93 -22.36
N ASP A 106 -10.46 -53.24 -22.08
CA ASP A 106 -11.75 -53.90 -21.85
C ASP A 106 -12.40 -53.45 -20.53
N GLU A 107 -11.60 -53.24 -19.48
CA GLU A 107 -12.08 -52.79 -18.17
C GLU A 107 -12.50 -51.33 -18.23
N ARG A 108 -11.73 -50.52 -18.96
CA ARG A 108 -12.01 -49.10 -19.20
C ARG A 108 -13.30 -48.92 -19.99
N ALA A 109 -13.55 -49.74 -21.01
CA ALA A 109 -14.81 -49.72 -21.76
C ALA A 109 -16.02 -50.05 -20.85
N LYS A 110 -15.89 -51.09 -20.00
CA LYS A 110 -16.92 -51.44 -19.02
C LYS A 110 -17.13 -50.35 -17.97
N PHE A 111 -16.06 -49.71 -17.53
CA PHE A 111 -16.11 -48.59 -16.57
C PHE A 111 -16.86 -47.39 -17.14
N TYR A 112 -16.55 -46.98 -18.38
CA TYR A 112 -17.28 -45.91 -19.06
C TYR A 112 -18.74 -46.28 -19.35
N GLN A 113 -19.02 -47.54 -19.69
CA GLN A 113 -20.39 -48.03 -19.84
C GLN A 113 -21.18 -47.96 -18.52
N ALA A 114 -20.53 -48.28 -17.39
CA ALA A 114 -21.14 -48.21 -16.06
C ALA A 114 -21.39 -46.76 -15.58
N LEU A 115 -20.58 -45.80 -16.03
CA LEU A 115 -20.79 -44.37 -15.78
C LEU A 115 -22.08 -43.84 -16.42
N GLY A 116 -22.53 -44.43 -17.54
CA GLY A 116 -23.79 -44.06 -18.20
C GLY A 116 -23.82 -42.63 -18.77
N ARG A 117 -22.65 -41.98 -18.92
CA ARG A 117 -22.49 -40.59 -19.36
C ARG A 117 -21.58 -40.52 -20.61
N PRO A 118 -22.13 -40.59 -21.83
CA PRO A 118 -21.32 -40.65 -23.06
C PRO A 118 -20.56 -39.35 -23.38
N GLU A 119 -21.03 -38.21 -22.88
CA GLU A 119 -20.31 -36.93 -23.00
C GLU A 119 -19.02 -36.91 -22.16
N LEU A 120 -19.12 -37.47 -20.96
CA LEU A 120 -18.02 -37.54 -20.00
C LEU A 120 -16.92 -38.50 -20.47
N GLU A 121 -17.30 -39.63 -21.06
CA GLU A 121 -16.39 -40.57 -21.74
C GLU A 121 -15.60 -39.86 -22.85
N PHE A 122 -16.29 -39.12 -23.73
CA PHE A 122 -15.66 -38.36 -24.80
C PHE A 122 -14.63 -37.36 -24.26
N HIS A 123 -14.99 -36.60 -23.21
CA HIS A 123 -14.07 -35.64 -22.62
C HIS A 123 -12.90 -36.31 -21.87
N ALA A 124 -13.13 -37.40 -21.14
CA ALA A 124 -12.06 -38.16 -20.48
C ALA A 124 -11.06 -38.72 -21.50
N HIS A 125 -11.54 -39.26 -22.63
CA HIS A 125 -10.68 -39.71 -23.71
C HIS A 125 -9.89 -38.55 -24.34
N SER A 126 -10.52 -37.38 -24.50
CA SER A 126 -9.84 -36.18 -25.00
C SER A 126 -8.70 -35.71 -24.07
N VAL A 127 -8.85 -35.88 -22.76
CA VAL A 127 -7.79 -35.58 -21.76
C VAL A 127 -6.58 -36.49 -21.97
N THR A 128 -6.79 -37.80 -22.07
CA THR A 128 -5.70 -38.77 -22.29
C THR A 128 -4.94 -38.45 -23.57
N LEU A 129 -5.65 -38.26 -24.69
CA LEU A 129 -5.03 -37.96 -25.98
C LEU A 129 -4.31 -36.62 -25.97
N LEU A 130 -4.89 -35.59 -25.35
CA LEU A 130 -4.25 -34.29 -25.23
C LEU A 130 -2.97 -34.35 -24.38
N ARG A 131 -2.94 -35.19 -23.33
CA ARG A 131 -1.73 -35.46 -22.54
C ARG A 131 -0.64 -36.08 -23.42
N SER A 132 -0.99 -37.07 -24.24
CA SER A 132 -0.05 -37.67 -25.20
C SER A 132 0.44 -36.66 -26.24
N VAL A 133 -0.44 -35.78 -26.74
CA VAL A 133 -0.08 -34.71 -27.68
C VAL A 133 0.89 -33.71 -27.02
N LYS A 134 0.63 -33.28 -25.78
CA LYS A 134 1.45 -32.30 -25.06
C LYS A 134 2.86 -32.83 -24.74
N ALA A 135 3.01 -34.15 -24.59
CA ALA A 135 4.31 -34.81 -24.41
C ALA A 135 5.23 -34.73 -25.65
N LEU A 136 4.69 -34.40 -26.82
CA LEU A 136 5.47 -34.26 -28.06
C LEU A 136 6.03 -32.84 -28.24
N PRO A 137 7.16 -32.69 -28.97
CA PRO A 137 7.67 -31.37 -29.40
C PRO A 137 6.60 -30.58 -30.16
N GLU A 138 6.56 -29.26 -29.96
CA GLU A 138 5.48 -28.39 -30.46
C GLU A 138 5.21 -28.53 -31.96
N GLU A 139 6.26 -28.65 -32.75
CA GLU A 139 6.22 -28.81 -34.20
C GLU A 139 5.47 -30.07 -34.65
N LYS A 140 5.51 -31.13 -33.83
CA LYS A 140 4.93 -32.44 -34.15
C LYS A 140 3.49 -32.60 -33.68
N ARG A 141 3.01 -31.77 -32.76
CA ARG A 141 1.69 -31.91 -32.12
C ARG A 141 0.54 -31.92 -33.13
N LYS A 142 0.50 -30.96 -34.05
CA LYS A 142 -0.57 -30.86 -35.07
C LYS A 142 -0.54 -32.02 -36.07
N SER A 143 0.65 -32.49 -36.44
CA SER A 143 0.81 -33.64 -37.35
C SER A 143 0.35 -34.93 -36.68
N PHE A 144 0.71 -35.11 -35.41
CA PHE A 144 0.29 -36.26 -34.62
C PHE A 144 -1.25 -36.33 -34.50
N ILE A 145 -1.93 -35.23 -34.16
CA ILE A 145 -3.39 -35.19 -34.11
C ILE A 145 -4.02 -35.61 -35.45
N LYS A 146 -3.45 -35.20 -36.58
CA LYS A 146 -3.94 -35.60 -37.92
C LYS A 146 -3.75 -37.09 -38.20
N SER A 147 -2.67 -37.68 -37.69
CA SER A 147 -2.37 -39.12 -37.84
C SER A 147 -3.20 -40.03 -36.93
N LEU A 148 -3.86 -39.51 -35.91
CA LEU A 148 -4.69 -40.31 -35.01
C LEU A 148 -5.90 -40.89 -35.77
N GLY A 149 -6.12 -42.20 -35.61
CA GLY A 149 -7.28 -42.95 -36.11
C GLY A 149 -8.58 -42.69 -35.33
N VAL A 150 -8.78 -41.44 -34.90
CA VAL A 150 -9.97 -41.00 -34.16
C VAL A 150 -11.02 -40.40 -35.09
N ASP A 151 -12.26 -40.31 -34.62
CA ASP A 151 -13.36 -39.65 -35.31
C ASP A 151 -13.08 -38.16 -35.53
N ASN A 152 -13.77 -37.57 -36.52
CA ASN A 152 -13.61 -36.15 -36.83
C ASN A 152 -13.95 -35.26 -35.64
N ALA A 153 -14.92 -35.66 -34.80
CA ALA A 153 -15.32 -34.84 -33.68
C ALA A 153 -14.24 -34.79 -32.58
N MET A 154 -13.63 -35.93 -32.24
CA MET A 154 -12.47 -35.95 -31.34
C MET A 154 -11.27 -35.19 -31.91
N ARG A 155 -11.02 -35.28 -33.22
CA ARG A 155 -9.90 -34.57 -33.86
C ARG A 155 -10.06 -33.04 -33.77
N GLU A 156 -11.25 -32.52 -34.05
CA GLU A 156 -11.55 -31.09 -33.92
C GLU A 156 -11.49 -30.63 -32.46
N GLN A 157 -12.01 -31.44 -31.53
CA GLN A 157 -11.89 -31.17 -30.09
C GLN A 157 -10.42 -31.09 -29.65
N LEU A 158 -9.57 -32.01 -30.10
CA LEU A 158 -8.14 -32.01 -29.78
C LEU A 158 -7.42 -30.80 -30.37
N MET A 159 -7.79 -30.37 -31.58
CA MET A 159 -7.25 -29.15 -32.18
C MET A 159 -7.69 -27.90 -31.39
N ALA A 160 -8.95 -27.83 -30.98
CA ALA A 160 -9.47 -26.74 -30.14
C ALA A 160 -8.76 -26.69 -28.79
N LEU A 161 -8.62 -27.83 -28.11
CA LEU A 161 -7.91 -27.94 -26.83
C LEU A 161 -6.41 -27.70 -26.96
N LEU A 162 -5.78 -28.07 -28.07
CA LEU A 162 -4.37 -27.76 -28.30
C LEU A 162 -4.15 -26.25 -28.44
N ILE A 163 -5.10 -25.54 -29.03
CA ILE A 163 -5.05 -24.07 -29.17
C ILE A 163 -5.35 -23.38 -27.85
N SER A 164 -6.37 -23.84 -27.11
CA SER A 164 -6.79 -23.22 -25.85
C SER A 164 -5.88 -23.60 -24.66
N GLY A 165 -5.13 -24.71 -24.81
CA GLY A 165 -4.04 -25.10 -23.92
C GLY A 165 -4.44 -25.52 -22.49
N PRO A 166 -5.64 -26.06 -22.21
CA PRO A 166 -6.07 -26.30 -20.84
C PRO A 166 -5.20 -27.35 -20.17
N ASP A 167 -5.07 -27.24 -18.86
CA ASP A 167 -4.28 -28.20 -18.10
C ASP A 167 -4.93 -29.59 -18.09
N VAL A 168 -4.10 -30.62 -18.30
CA VAL A 168 -4.46 -32.04 -18.45
C VAL A 168 -4.05 -32.90 -17.27
N ASP A 169 -3.23 -32.35 -16.38
CA ASP A 169 -2.80 -33.09 -15.20
C ASP A 169 -3.97 -33.19 -14.20
N VAL A 170 -4.10 -34.36 -13.58
CA VAL A 170 -5.19 -34.61 -12.63
C VAL A 170 -4.81 -34.18 -11.23
N ASN A 171 -3.49 -34.15 -10.94
CA ASN A 171 -2.92 -33.59 -9.72
C ASN A 171 -2.92 -32.05 -9.71
N SER A 172 -3.23 -31.42 -10.84
CA SER A 172 -3.68 -30.03 -10.91
C SER A 172 -5.20 -29.98 -10.79
N ASP A 173 -5.69 -30.51 -9.68
CA ASP A 173 -6.79 -29.81 -9.08
C ASP A 173 -6.32 -28.38 -8.88
N SER A 174 -6.92 -27.47 -9.64
CA SER A 174 -6.94 -26.04 -9.36
C SER A 174 -7.42 -25.74 -7.92
N ASN A 175 -7.87 -26.77 -7.17
CA ASN A 175 -8.21 -26.73 -5.74
C ASN A 175 -7.34 -27.59 -4.80
N LEU A 176 -6.61 -28.65 -5.21
CA LEU A 176 -5.95 -29.57 -4.25
C LEU A 176 -4.43 -29.43 -4.14
N LYS A 177 -3.73 -28.76 -5.06
CA LYS A 177 -2.32 -28.40 -4.80
C LYS A 177 -2.17 -27.23 -3.82
N MET A 178 -3.26 -26.50 -3.56
CA MET A 178 -3.43 -25.62 -2.40
C MET A 178 -3.63 -26.38 -1.06
N MET A 179 -3.61 -27.71 -1.04
CA MET A 179 -3.84 -28.48 0.20
C MET A 179 -2.70 -29.45 0.56
N SER A 180 -1.59 -29.44 -0.18
CA SER A 180 -0.42 -30.25 0.18
C SER A 180 0.44 -29.52 1.20
N ALA A 181 0.19 -29.79 2.49
CA ALA A 181 1.12 -29.43 3.55
C ALA A 181 2.32 -30.38 3.48
N LEU A 182 3.51 -29.85 3.23
CA LEU A 182 4.74 -30.64 3.13
C LEU A 182 5.25 -31.05 4.52
N LYS A 183 4.81 -30.31 5.56
CA LYS A 183 5.15 -30.58 6.96
C LYS A 183 3.87 -30.68 7.81
N PRO A 184 3.76 -31.67 8.72
CA PRO A 184 2.62 -31.79 9.64
C PRO A 184 2.37 -30.52 10.48
N THR A 185 3.42 -29.72 10.71
CA THR A 185 3.35 -28.46 11.48
C THR A 185 2.96 -27.24 10.66
N GLU A 186 2.99 -27.32 9.32
CA GLU A 186 2.78 -26.19 8.42
C GLU A 186 1.37 -25.60 8.59
N THR A 187 0.34 -26.44 8.53
CA THR A 187 -1.06 -26.00 8.68
C THR A 187 -1.36 -25.36 10.04
N PHE A 188 -0.77 -25.89 11.11
CA PHE A 188 -0.90 -25.30 12.44
C PHE A 188 -0.23 -23.92 12.52
N MET A 189 1.01 -23.80 12.05
CA MET A 189 1.74 -22.52 12.04
C MET A 189 1.06 -21.48 11.14
N LEU A 190 0.50 -21.90 10.00
CA LEU A 190 -0.27 -21.02 9.12
C LEU A 190 -1.53 -20.51 9.80
N SER A 191 -2.24 -21.37 10.52
CA SER A 191 -3.46 -20.95 11.23
C SER A 191 -3.15 -19.99 12.38
N MET A 192 -2.03 -20.21 13.08
CA MET A 192 -1.54 -19.27 14.10
C MET A 192 -1.14 -17.92 13.51
N LYS A 193 -0.38 -17.91 12.41
CA LYS A 193 -0.03 -16.68 11.68
C LYS A 193 -1.28 -15.93 11.23
N LEU A 194 -2.22 -16.65 10.61
CA LEU A 194 -3.47 -16.07 10.15
C LEU A 194 -4.26 -15.43 11.31
N ALA A 195 -4.42 -16.15 12.42
CA ALA A 195 -5.08 -15.62 13.60
C ALA A 195 -4.38 -14.36 14.15
N PHE A 196 -3.05 -14.31 14.09
CA PHE A 196 -2.28 -13.13 14.48
C PHE A 196 -2.55 -11.93 13.57
N PHE A 197 -2.44 -12.08 12.24
CA PHE A 197 -2.71 -10.99 11.29
C PHE A 197 -4.16 -10.51 11.35
N ALA A 198 -5.12 -11.43 11.37
CA ALA A 198 -6.53 -11.10 11.53
C ALA A 198 -6.80 -10.44 12.90
N GLY A 199 -6.09 -10.87 13.95
CA GLY A 199 -6.13 -10.28 15.28
C GLY A 199 -5.66 -8.82 15.28
N ILE A 200 -4.62 -8.48 14.50
CA ILE A 200 -4.17 -7.08 14.33
C ILE A 200 -5.27 -6.27 13.65
N VAL A 201 -5.86 -6.78 12.56
CA VAL A 201 -6.95 -6.10 11.84
C VAL A 201 -8.15 -5.84 12.75
N LEU A 202 -8.53 -6.83 13.55
CA LEU A 202 -9.63 -6.72 14.50
C LEU A 202 -9.31 -5.77 15.67
N ALA A 203 -8.08 -5.79 16.17
CA ALA A 203 -7.62 -4.93 17.26
C ALA A 203 -7.32 -3.49 16.80
N PHE A 204 -7.19 -3.25 15.50
CA PHE A 204 -6.76 -1.98 14.93
C PHE A 204 -7.43 -0.72 15.53
N PRO A 205 -8.77 -0.63 15.70
CA PRO A 205 -9.38 0.56 16.30
C PRO A 205 -8.87 0.85 17.72
N LEU A 206 -8.58 -0.19 18.51
CA LEU A 206 -8.00 -0.04 19.84
C LEU A 206 -6.51 0.29 19.79
N LEU A 207 -5.77 -0.30 18.84
CA LEU A 207 -4.35 0.01 18.62
C LEU A 207 -4.19 1.49 18.25
N LEU A 208 -4.99 1.96 17.30
CA LEU A 208 -5.00 3.35 16.87
C LEU A 208 -5.33 4.28 18.04
N LEU A 209 -6.31 3.93 18.89
CA LEU A 209 -6.64 4.68 20.09
C LEU A 209 -5.44 4.80 21.05
N PHE A 210 -4.75 3.69 21.33
CA PHE A 210 -3.60 3.71 22.24
C PHE A 210 -2.43 4.53 21.71
N ILE A 211 -2.12 4.38 20.41
CA ILE A 211 -1.06 5.16 19.74
C ILE A 211 -1.41 6.65 19.78
N LEU A 212 -2.63 6.99 19.39
CA LEU A 212 -3.07 8.38 19.31
C LEU A 212 -3.13 9.03 20.71
N GLN A 213 -3.50 8.28 21.74
CA GLN A 213 -3.43 8.73 23.14
C GLN A 213 -2.00 8.99 23.63
N PHE A 214 -1.02 8.22 23.15
CA PHE A 214 0.39 8.38 23.51
C PHE A 214 1.06 9.53 22.76
N VAL A 215 0.69 9.79 21.50
CA VAL A 215 1.25 10.87 20.68
C VAL A 215 0.67 12.24 21.04
N LEU A 216 -0.57 12.31 21.53
CA LEU A 216 -1.27 13.58 21.80
C LEU A 216 -1.27 14.14 23.24
N PRO A 217 -0.45 13.69 24.21
CA PRO A 217 -0.38 14.38 25.51
C PRO A 217 0.17 15.81 25.40
N GLY A 218 0.72 16.21 24.25
CA GLY A 218 1.13 17.59 23.95
C GLY A 218 0.02 18.54 23.47
N LEU A 219 -1.25 18.10 23.39
CA LEU A 219 -2.36 18.92 22.87
C LEU A 219 -3.31 19.37 24.01
N HIS A 220 -3.77 20.63 23.97
CA HIS A 220 -4.60 21.24 25.03
C HIS A 220 -5.81 20.37 25.41
N HIS A 221 -6.22 20.42 26.67
CA HIS A 221 -7.32 19.62 27.24
C HIS A 221 -8.64 19.72 26.44
N ASN A 222 -8.88 20.83 25.73
CA ASN A 222 -10.05 21.04 24.88
C ASN A 222 -10.00 20.32 23.52
N GLU A 223 -8.82 19.91 23.04
CA GLU A 223 -8.63 19.30 21.72
C GLU A 223 -8.75 17.76 21.75
N ARG A 224 -8.87 17.17 22.94
CA ARG A 224 -9.09 15.72 23.10
C ARG A 224 -10.39 15.23 22.46
N LYS A 225 -11.33 16.12 22.15
CA LYS A 225 -12.56 15.78 21.41
C LYS A 225 -12.29 15.50 19.92
N VAL A 226 -11.19 16.01 19.36
CA VAL A 226 -10.74 15.77 17.98
C VAL A 226 -10.24 14.33 17.78
N LEU A 227 -9.91 13.64 18.87
CA LEU A 227 -9.51 12.22 18.84
C LEU A 227 -10.59 11.30 18.28
N TRP A 228 -11.85 11.53 18.65
CA TRP A 228 -12.96 10.68 18.24
C TRP A 228 -13.21 10.68 16.72
N PRO A 229 -13.32 11.84 16.04
CA PRO A 229 -13.45 11.86 14.59
C PRO A 229 -12.17 11.36 13.90
N ALA A 230 -10.97 11.68 14.40
CA ALA A 230 -9.72 11.16 13.84
C ALA A 230 -9.64 9.63 13.91
N MET A 231 -10.06 9.04 15.04
CA MET A 231 -10.12 7.59 15.21
C MET A 231 -11.13 6.93 14.27
N LEU A 232 -12.30 7.54 14.07
CA LEU A 232 -13.32 7.02 13.14
C LEU A 232 -12.82 7.09 11.69
N VAL A 233 -12.15 8.18 11.32
CA VAL A 233 -11.52 8.34 10.01
C VAL A 233 -10.40 7.31 9.82
N GLY A 234 -9.48 7.16 10.79
CA GLY A 234 -8.41 6.16 10.70
C GLY A 234 -8.94 4.73 10.64
N PHE A 235 -9.86 4.35 11.52
CA PHE A 235 -10.49 3.02 11.39
C PHE A 235 -11.15 2.79 10.03
N GLY A 236 -11.79 3.83 9.47
CA GLY A 236 -12.36 3.82 8.12
C GLY A 236 -11.30 3.66 7.02
N LEU A 237 -10.19 4.39 7.11
CA LEU A 237 -9.08 4.30 6.15
C LEU A 237 -8.38 2.95 6.23
N PHE A 238 -8.01 2.46 7.42
CA PHE A 238 -7.43 1.13 7.59
C PHE A 238 -8.33 0.02 7.02
N SER A 239 -9.61 0.03 7.39
CA SER A 239 -10.58 -0.95 6.89
C SER A 239 -10.74 -0.82 5.37
N GLY A 240 -10.78 0.42 4.85
CA GLY A 240 -10.77 0.71 3.43
C GLY A 240 -9.53 0.16 2.71
N GLY A 241 -8.35 0.31 3.31
CA GLY A 241 -7.09 -0.21 2.79
C GLY A 241 -7.04 -1.73 2.77
N VAL A 242 -7.49 -2.39 3.84
CA VAL A 242 -7.64 -3.85 3.92
C VAL A 242 -8.60 -4.36 2.84
N LEU A 243 -9.77 -3.74 2.68
CA LEU A 243 -10.75 -4.12 1.66
C LEU A 243 -10.23 -3.85 0.24
N PHE A 244 -9.60 -2.70 0.02
CA PHE A 244 -8.98 -2.34 -1.26
C PHE A 244 -7.91 -3.36 -1.67
N ALA A 245 -7.04 -3.72 -0.72
CA ALA A 245 -6.01 -4.72 -0.96
C ALA A 245 -6.60 -6.09 -1.29
N TYR A 246 -7.54 -6.58 -0.48
CA TYR A 246 -8.12 -7.90 -0.65
C TYR A 246 -8.96 -8.03 -1.94
N TYR A 247 -9.80 -7.04 -2.26
CA TYR A 247 -10.74 -7.13 -3.39
C TYR A 247 -10.18 -6.63 -4.72
N LEU A 248 -9.24 -5.67 -4.73
CA LEU A 248 -8.73 -5.08 -5.97
C LEU A 248 -7.26 -5.44 -6.22
N VAL A 249 -6.38 -5.22 -5.24
CA VAL A 249 -4.94 -5.33 -5.49
C VAL A 249 -4.47 -6.78 -5.52
N LEU A 250 -4.85 -7.58 -4.54
CA LEU A 250 -4.48 -8.98 -4.41
C LEU A 250 -4.86 -9.81 -5.66
N PRO A 251 -6.10 -9.80 -6.18
CA PRO A 251 -6.43 -10.56 -7.39
C PRO A 251 -5.65 -10.09 -8.63
N LYS A 252 -5.33 -8.79 -8.73
CA LYS A 252 -4.50 -8.24 -9.82
C LYS A 252 -3.06 -8.74 -9.73
N ALA A 253 -2.48 -8.76 -8.53
CA ALA A 253 -1.14 -9.31 -8.29
C ALA A 253 -1.08 -10.80 -8.66
N LEU A 254 -2.06 -11.57 -8.22
CA LEU A 254 -2.17 -13.00 -8.49
C LEU A 254 -2.33 -13.31 -9.98
N LEU A 255 -3.18 -12.57 -10.68
CA LEU A 255 -3.37 -12.71 -12.13
C LEU A 255 -2.08 -12.37 -12.89
N PHE A 256 -1.38 -11.31 -12.48
CA PHE A 256 -0.09 -10.96 -13.06
C PHE A 256 0.94 -12.09 -12.91
N PHE A 257 1.12 -12.64 -11.70
CA PHE A 257 2.04 -13.75 -11.48
C PHE A 257 1.66 -14.99 -12.31
N TYR A 258 0.36 -15.23 -12.50
CA TYR A 258 -0.12 -16.29 -13.36
C TYR A 258 0.30 -16.10 -14.83
N GLU A 259 0.02 -14.93 -15.39
CA GLU A 259 0.32 -14.61 -16.79
C GLU A 259 1.82 -14.57 -17.06
N TRP A 260 2.60 -14.01 -16.13
CA TRP A 260 4.06 -13.97 -16.23
C TRP A 260 4.67 -15.38 -16.26
N SER A 261 4.25 -16.27 -15.34
CA SER A 261 4.73 -17.67 -15.32
C SER A 261 4.35 -18.42 -16.59
N SER A 262 3.12 -18.20 -17.10
CA SER A 262 2.64 -18.82 -18.34
C SER A 262 3.45 -18.36 -19.55
N GLY A 263 3.85 -17.10 -19.62
CA GLY A 263 4.69 -16.57 -20.71
C GLY A 263 6.08 -17.18 -20.77
N LEU A 264 6.59 -17.66 -19.63
CA LEU A 264 7.90 -18.33 -19.52
C LEU A 264 7.81 -19.86 -19.71
N GLY A 265 6.62 -20.42 -19.92
CA GLY A 265 6.40 -21.86 -20.05
C GLY A 265 6.62 -22.64 -18.75
N VAL A 266 6.59 -21.97 -17.59
CA VAL A 266 6.77 -22.57 -16.27
C VAL A 266 5.41 -22.90 -15.66
N SER A 267 5.21 -24.15 -15.22
CA SER A 267 4.00 -24.60 -14.54
C SER A 267 3.81 -23.87 -13.21
N ASN A 268 2.65 -23.22 -13.05
CA ASN A 268 2.39 -22.36 -11.90
C ASN A 268 1.68 -23.12 -10.77
N ASP A 269 2.47 -23.77 -9.91
CA ASP A 269 1.97 -24.52 -8.75
C ASP A 269 1.90 -23.62 -7.51
N TRP A 270 0.74 -23.03 -7.24
CA TRP A 270 0.58 -22.17 -6.06
C TRP A 270 0.54 -22.97 -4.76
N ARG A 271 1.51 -22.71 -3.88
CA ARG A 271 1.58 -23.31 -2.55
C ARG A 271 0.76 -22.49 -1.56
N ILE A 272 -0.11 -23.15 -0.80
CA ILE A 272 -1.00 -22.48 0.16
C ILE A 272 -0.25 -21.76 1.27
N GLY A 273 0.85 -22.32 1.78
CA GLY A 273 1.60 -21.68 2.86
C GLY A 273 2.22 -20.35 2.44
N GLU A 274 2.78 -20.30 1.23
CA GLU A 274 3.35 -19.09 0.65
C GLU A 274 2.24 -18.09 0.32
N TYR A 275 1.16 -18.57 -0.30
CA TYR A 275 0.01 -17.75 -0.64
C TYR A 275 -0.63 -17.08 0.58
N ILE A 276 -0.91 -17.84 1.64
CA ILE A 276 -1.53 -17.30 2.86
C ILE A 276 -0.60 -16.31 3.53
N THR A 277 0.70 -16.62 3.61
CA THR A 277 1.70 -15.70 4.19
C THR A 277 1.76 -14.40 3.39
N PHE A 278 1.85 -14.50 2.07
CA PHE A 278 1.81 -13.36 1.16
C PHE A 278 0.52 -12.55 1.33
N ALA A 279 -0.65 -13.17 1.16
CA ALA A 279 -1.94 -12.48 1.18
C ALA A 279 -2.23 -11.81 2.53
N THR A 280 -1.90 -12.46 3.65
CA THR A 280 -2.10 -11.88 5.00
C THR A 280 -1.20 -10.68 5.24
N GLN A 281 0.11 -10.79 4.96
CA GLN A 281 1.06 -9.68 5.09
C GLN A 281 0.69 -8.54 4.15
N PHE A 282 0.48 -8.85 2.87
CA PHE A 282 0.14 -7.88 1.84
C PHE A 282 -1.11 -7.08 2.20
N THR A 283 -2.18 -7.75 2.64
CA THR A 283 -3.43 -7.09 3.04
C THR A 283 -3.24 -6.21 4.28
N LEU A 284 -2.50 -6.68 5.30
CA LEU A 284 -2.24 -5.89 6.50
C LEU A 284 -1.42 -4.64 6.16
N LEU A 285 -0.37 -4.78 5.35
CA LEU A 285 0.53 -3.70 4.99
C LEU A 285 -0.20 -2.60 4.21
N PHE A 286 -1.11 -2.96 3.30
CA PHE A 286 -1.97 -1.99 2.66
C PHE A 286 -2.91 -1.27 3.63
N GLY A 287 -3.50 -2.00 4.59
CA GLY A 287 -4.27 -1.39 5.66
C GLY A 287 -3.46 -0.33 6.42
N LEU A 288 -2.24 -0.68 6.83
CA LEU A 288 -1.33 0.24 7.53
C LEU A 288 -0.88 1.40 6.64
N SER A 289 -0.62 1.17 5.35
CA SER A 289 -0.26 2.24 4.42
C SER A 289 -1.39 3.26 4.22
N PHE A 290 -2.65 2.83 4.34
CA PHE A 290 -3.81 3.72 4.29
C PHE A 290 -3.93 4.61 5.52
N GLU A 291 -3.16 4.37 6.60
CA GLU A 291 -3.10 5.29 7.74
C GLU A 291 -2.19 6.49 7.49
N LEU A 292 -1.43 6.50 6.38
CA LEU A 292 -0.52 7.59 6.04
C LEU A 292 -1.20 8.97 6.12
N PRO A 293 -2.43 9.19 5.60
CA PRO A 293 -3.12 10.47 5.76
C PRO A 293 -3.42 10.85 7.20
N VAL A 294 -3.78 9.89 8.06
CA VAL A 294 -4.04 10.17 9.47
C VAL A 294 -2.76 10.59 10.16
N VAL A 295 -1.68 9.84 9.95
CA VAL A 295 -0.36 10.14 10.52
C VAL A 295 0.14 11.50 10.06
N VAL A 296 0.07 11.79 8.76
CA VAL A 296 0.51 13.07 8.20
C VAL A 296 -0.32 14.23 8.74
N MET A 297 -1.64 14.10 8.82
CA MET A 297 -2.48 15.15 9.38
C MET A 297 -2.20 15.40 10.87
N VAL A 298 -1.87 14.37 11.64
CA VAL A 298 -1.41 14.54 13.02
C VAL A 298 -0.09 15.31 13.05
N LEU A 299 0.88 14.98 12.19
CA LEU A 299 2.15 15.71 12.12
C LEU A 299 1.97 17.18 11.69
N VAL A 300 1.04 17.46 10.76
CA VAL A 300 0.70 18.82 10.34
C VAL A 300 0.10 19.61 11.49
N LYS A 301 -0.83 19.01 12.25
CA LYS A 301 -1.44 19.65 13.42
C LYS A 301 -0.47 19.90 14.57
N LEU A 302 0.57 19.06 14.69
CA LEU A 302 1.64 19.25 15.67
C LEU A 302 2.68 20.29 15.20
N GLY A 303 2.53 20.87 13.99
CA GLY A 303 3.49 21.82 13.43
C GLY A 303 4.80 21.20 12.95
N LEU A 304 4.94 19.86 13.01
CA LEU A 304 6.15 19.14 12.58
C LEU A 304 6.28 19.05 11.06
N LEU A 305 5.18 19.27 10.34
CA LEU A 305 5.13 19.18 8.88
C LEU A 305 4.22 20.28 8.32
N SER A 306 4.69 21.00 7.30
CA SER A 306 3.91 22.04 6.63
C SER A 306 3.61 21.69 5.18
N TYR A 307 2.56 22.29 4.62
CA TYR A 307 2.20 22.15 3.22
C TYR A 307 3.36 22.58 2.29
N GLU A 308 4.08 23.65 2.62
CA GLU A 308 5.24 24.16 1.89
C GLU A 308 6.35 23.10 1.84
N THR A 309 6.62 22.47 2.99
CA THR A 309 7.68 21.46 3.09
C THR A 309 7.31 20.23 2.28
N MET A 310 6.07 19.74 2.39
CA MET A 310 5.61 18.55 1.66
C MET A 310 5.56 18.76 0.14
N SER A 311 5.07 19.92 -0.30
CA SER A 311 4.93 20.25 -1.73
C SER A 311 6.30 20.46 -2.40
N ARG A 312 7.24 21.10 -1.70
CA ARG A 312 8.62 21.27 -2.18
C ARG A 312 9.37 19.94 -2.23
N THR A 313 9.15 19.05 -1.27
CA THR A 313 9.87 17.76 -1.16
C THR A 313 9.15 16.57 -1.80
N ARG A 314 8.11 16.80 -2.61
CA ARG A 314 7.30 15.75 -3.25
C ARG A 314 8.10 14.65 -3.95
N ALA A 315 9.17 15.01 -4.67
CA ALA A 315 9.98 14.04 -5.41
C ALA A 315 10.75 13.12 -4.47
N TYR A 316 11.28 13.65 -3.36
CA TYR A 316 11.95 12.87 -2.33
C TYR A 316 10.97 11.94 -1.60
N ALA A 317 9.76 12.43 -1.33
CA ALA A 317 8.71 11.62 -0.71
C ALA A 317 8.30 10.43 -1.60
N ILE A 318 8.17 10.63 -2.92
CA ILE A 318 7.89 9.53 -3.85
C ILE A 318 9.01 8.48 -3.80
N VAL A 319 10.27 8.89 -3.86
CA VAL A 319 11.42 7.95 -3.75
C VAL A 319 11.40 7.23 -2.40
N ALA A 320 11.14 7.94 -1.30
CA ALA A 320 11.02 7.34 0.03
C ALA A 320 9.88 6.32 0.12
N ILE A 321 8.74 6.58 -0.52
CA ILE A 321 7.62 5.64 -0.62
C ILE A 321 8.02 4.38 -1.37
N PHE A 322 8.74 4.51 -2.49
CA PHE A 322 9.24 3.34 -3.23
C PHE A 322 10.27 2.53 -2.42
N ILE A 323 11.17 3.20 -1.69
CA ILE A 323 12.13 2.52 -0.81
C ILE A 323 11.39 1.80 0.33
N ALA A 324 10.45 2.48 0.98
CA ALA A 324 9.64 1.90 2.05
C ALA A 324 8.82 0.70 1.53
N ALA A 325 8.18 0.84 0.37
CA ALA A 325 7.46 -0.25 -0.28
C ALA A 325 8.40 -1.43 -0.54
N ALA A 326 9.59 -1.22 -1.11
CA ALA A 326 10.55 -2.30 -1.38
C ALA A 326 11.01 -3.06 -0.12
N VAL A 327 11.13 -2.37 1.01
CA VAL A 327 11.49 -2.98 2.30
C VAL A 327 10.32 -3.76 2.92
N ILE A 328 9.10 -3.25 2.74
CA ILE A 328 7.90 -3.74 3.39
C ILE A 328 7.22 -4.85 2.58
N THR A 329 7.29 -4.81 1.24
CA THR A 329 6.66 -5.79 0.36
C THR A 329 7.22 -7.19 0.62
N PRO A 330 6.37 -8.20 0.87
CA PRO A 330 6.82 -9.57 1.12
C PRO A 330 7.49 -10.21 -0.09
N THR A 331 7.19 -9.71 -1.29
CA THR A 331 7.77 -10.13 -2.56
C THR A 331 8.63 -8.98 -3.11
N PRO A 332 9.96 -9.14 -3.22
CA PRO A 332 10.84 -8.10 -3.72
C PRO A 332 10.85 -8.08 -5.26
N ASP A 333 9.68 -8.06 -5.89
CA ASP A 333 9.53 -7.98 -7.34
C ASP A 333 9.06 -6.58 -7.77
N ALA A 334 9.53 -6.13 -8.95
CA ALA A 334 9.26 -4.77 -9.43
C ALA A 334 7.77 -4.50 -9.64
N MET A 335 6.96 -5.53 -9.90
CA MET A 335 5.54 -5.37 -10.20
C MET A 335 4.71 -5.17 -8.95
N THR A 336 4.90 -6.00 -7.92
CA THR A 336 4.24 -5.78 -6.62
C THR A 336 4.72 -4.49 -5.98
N LEU A 337 5.98 -4.10 -6.19
CA LEU A 337 6.52 -2.81 -5.81
C LEU A 337 5.72 -1.66 -6.43
N ILE A 338 5.57 -1.63 -7.77
CA ILE A 338 4.81 -0.56 -8.46
C ILE A 338 3.34 -0.59 -8.05
N LEU A 339 2.76 -1.78 -7.97
CA LEU A 339 1.36 -2.00 -7.61
C LEU A 339 1.04 -1.50 -6.19
N MET A 340 2.01 -1.55 -5.27
CA MET A 340 1.89 -1.03 -3.90
C MET A 340 2.31 0.44 -3.77
N ALA A 341 3.41 0.84 -4.39
CA ALA A 341 3.91 2.21 -4.33
C ALA A 341 2.93 3.20 -4.97
N THR A 342 2.27 2.84 -6.08
CA THR A 342 1.30 3.70 -6.77
C THR A 342 0.16 4.19 -5.86
N PRO A 343 -0.63 3.31 -5.20
CA PRO A 343 -1.67 3.76 -4.28
C PRO A 343 -1.10 4.53 -3.08
N MET A 344 0.09 4.20 -2.59
CA MET A 344 0.74 4.96 -1.52
C MET A 344 1.14 6.38 -1.95
N THR A 345 1.65 6.55 -3.15
CA THR A 345 1.93 7.87 -3.74
C THR A 345 0.65 8.68 -3.90
N ILE A 346 -0.43 8.06 -4.38
CA ILE A 346 -1.74 8.73 -4.48
C ILE A 346 -2.22 9.18 -3.10
N LEU A 347 -2.08 8.34 -2.07
CA LEU A 347 -2.43 8.71 -0.70
C LEU A 347 -1.58 9.87 -0.20
N TYR A 348 -0.28 9.90 -0.49
CA TYR A 348 0.58 11.02 -0.13
C TYR A 348 0.17 12.33 -0.82
N GLU A 349 -0.21 12.30 -2.09
CA GLU A 349 -0.76 13.48 -2.79
C GLU A 349 -2.08 13.95 -2.15
N ILE A 350 -2.93 13.02 -1.71
CA ILE A 350 -4.12 13.35 -0.91
C ILE A 350 -3.71 14.05 0.39
N CYS A 351 -2.61 13.64 1.03
CA CYS A 351 -2.12 14.31 2.25
C CYS A 351 -1.70 15.75 1.99
N ILE A 352 -0.98 16.00 0.90
CA ILE A 352 -0.60 17.36 0.48
C ILE A 352 -1.86 18.21 0.30
N TRP A 353 -2.89 17.66 -0.34
CA TRP A 353 -4.15 18.34 -0.57
C TRP A 353 -4.92 18.63 0.73
N LEU A 354 -4.94 17.68 1.67
CA LEU A 354 -5.53 17.87 3.00
C LEU A 354 -4.78 18.94 3.82
N ALA A 355 -3.45 18.94 3.78
CA ALA A 355 -2.63 19.94 4.46
C ALA A 355 -2.85 21.35 3.89
N TRP A 356 -3.03 21.46 2.56
CA TRP A 356 -3.40 22.72 1.91
C TRP A 356 -4.76 23.23 2.40
N PHE A 357 -5.76 22.34 2.50
CA PHE A 357 -7.09 22.71 2.96
C PHE A 357 -7.08 23.16 4.42
N ASP A 358 -6.31 22.49 5.27
CA ASP A 358 -6.14 22.85 6.69
C ASP A 358 -5.50 24.24 6.83
N ARG A 359 -4.42 24.53 6.09
CA ARG A 359 -3.78 25.85 6.07
C ARG A 359 -4.72 26.95 5.55
N LYS A 360 -5.47 26.66 4.47
CA LYS A 360 -6.43 27.64 3.92
C LYS A 360 -7.48 28.00 4.97
N LYS A 361 -8.03 26.99 5.66
CA LYS A 361 -9.03 27.19 6.70
C LYS A 361 -8.48 28.02 7.88
N ALA A 362 -7.25 27.76 8.31
CA ALA A 362 -6.60 28.52 9.37
C ALA A 362 -6.48 30.01 8.99
N ARG A 363 -6.01 30.31 7.77
CA ARG A 363 -5.87 31.69 7.28
C ARG A 363 -7.23 32.40 7.11
N ASP A 364 -8.27 31.68 6.70
CA ASP A 364 -9.62 32.24 6.58
C ASP A 364 -10.21 32.59 7.97
N LEU A 365 -9.86 31.83 9.02
CA LEU A 365 -10.23 32.13 10.41
C LEU A 365 -9.52 33.38 10.93
N GLU A 366 -8.20 33.46 10.74
CA GLU A 366 -7.40 34.64 11.11
C GLU A 366 -7.91 35.91 10.43
N ALA A 367 -8.24 35.84 9.13
CA ALA A 367 -8.79 36.98 8.39
C ALA A 367 -10.17 37.41 8.91
N ALA A 368 -11.04 36.47 9.30
CA ALA A 368 -12.34 36.78 9.88
C ALA A 368 -12.20 37.46 11.26
N GLU A 369 -11.26 36.98 12.10
CA GLU A 369 -10.96 37.58 13.39
C GLU A 369 -10.40 39.01 13.25
N GLU A 370 -9.51 39.24 12.27
CA GLU A 370 -9.01 40.58 11.95
C GLU A 370 -10.12 41.53 11.48
N GLU A 371 -11.06 41.06 10.65
CA GLU A 371 -12.18 41.86 10.19
C GLU A 371 -13.13 42.22 11.34
N GLU A 372 -13.45 41.27 12.22
CA GLU A 372 -14.23 41.54 13.44
C GLU A 372 -13.51 42.54 14.35
N LEU A 373 -12.20 42.41 14.53
CA LEU A 373 -11.39 43.37 15.31
C LEU A 373 -11.40 44.77 14.70
N LYS A 374 -11.25 44.88 13.37
CA LYS A 374 -11.35 46.16 12.63
C LYS A 374 -12.73 46.78 12.80
N GLN A 375 -13.81 45.99 12.69
CA GLN A 375 -15.18 46.48 12.88
C GLN A 375 -15.43 46.94 14.32
N ARG A 376 -14.96 46.19 15.33
CA ARG A 376 -15.05 46.58 16.74
C ARG A 376 -14.28 47.87 17.02
N ARG A 377 -13.09 48.04 16.44
CA ARG A 377 -12.30 49.28 16.54
C ARG A 377 -13.01 50.47 15.89
N LEU A 378 -13.53 50.30 14.68
CA LEU A 378 -14.28 51.35 13.97
C LEU A 378 -15.55 51.76 14.75
N GLY A 379 -16.29 50.80 15.30
CA GLY A 379 -17.45 51.06 16.15
C GLY A 379 -17.10 51.87 17.40
N TRP A 380 -15.98 51.53 18.05
CA TRP A 380 -15.48 52.29 19.20
C TRP A 380 -15.12 53.73 18.82
N MET A 381 -14.39 53.93 17.71
CA MET A 381 -14.01 55.26 17.21
C MET A 381 -15.24 56.13 16.91
N LEU A 382 -16.24 55.57 16.21
CA LEU A 382 -17.49 56.27 15.89
C LEU A 382 -18.32 56.60 17.14
N SER A 383 -18.30 55.73 18.16
CA SER A 383 -19.01 55.99 19.43
C SER A 383 -18.35 57.09 20.27
N ASN A 384 -17.02 57.20 20.21
CA ASN A 384 -16.28 58.27 20.88
C ASN A 384 -16.47 59.63 20.21
N ASP A 385 -16.48 59.68 18.86
CA ASP A 385 -16.75 60.92 18.11
C ASP A 385 -18.20 61.42 18.32
N ALA A 386 -19.18 60.51 18.38
CA ALA A 386 -20.57 60.87 18.64
C ALA A 386 -20.76 61.49 20.04
N ASN A 387 -19.99 61.04 21.02
CA ASN A 387 -20.01 61.57 22.39
C ASN A 387 -19.26 62.92 22.52
N GLN A 388 -18.52 63.32 21.49
CA GLN A 388 -17.77 64.59 21.47
C GLN A 388 -18.57 65.75 20.84
N HIS A 389 -19.68 65.46 20.16
CA HIS A 389 -20.55 66.46 19.52
C HIS A 389 -21.85 66.80 20.28
N ASP A 390 -22.25 66.03 21.30
CA ASP A 390 -23.35 66.39 22.21
C ASP A 390 -22.79 67.05 23.47
N GLY A 391 -22.70 68.39 23.44
CA GLY A 391 -22.18 69.16 24.56
C GLY A 391 -23.13 69.14 25.76
N ARG A 392 -22.75 68.45 26.84
CA ARG A 392 -22.88 68.90 28.25
C ARG A 392 -22.27 67.91 29.26
N GLU A 393 -21.25 68.40 29.96
CA GLU A 393 -20.88 68.11 31.37
C GLU A 393 -21.42 66.82 32.04
N LYS A 394 -20.52 65.85 32.31
CA LYS A 394 -19.93 65.55 33.65
C LYS A 394 -19.38 64.11 33.72
N GLY A 395 -18.18 64.01 34.30
CA GLY A 395 -17.82 62.90 35.19
C GLY A 395 -17.15 61.69 34.54
N ASN A 396 -15.84 61.60 34.76
CA ASN A 396 -15.04 60.38 34.96
C ASN A 396 -15.35 59.17 34.06
N ALA A 397 -14.54 58.98 33.02
CA ALA A 397 -14.29 57.67 32.45
C ALA A 397 -12.90 57.66 31.81
N ASP A 398 -11.97 56.91 32.41
CA ASP A 398 -10.70 56.54 31.80
C ASP A 398 -10.97 55.66 30.56
N SER A 399 -11.25 56.28 29.43
CA SER A 399 -11.41 55.60 28.14
C SER A 399 -10.06 55.54 27.42
N HIS A 400 -9.14 54.70 27.90
CA HIS A 400 -8.05 54.25 27.05
C HIS A 400 -8.64 53.32 25.97
N PRO A 401 -8.12 53.34 24.72
CA PRO A 401 -8.43 52.27 23.78
C PRO A 401 -8.08 50.92 24.44
N PRO A 402 -8.72 49.81 24.06
CA PRO A 402 -8.27 48.51 24.52
C PRO A 402 -6.78 48.38 24.17
N HIS A 403 -5.90 48.37 25.17
CA HIS A 403 -4.50 48.10 24.95
C HIS A 403 -4.41 46.69 24.36
N LEU A 404 -3.80 46.61 23.19
CA LEU A 404 -3.45 45.39 22.52
C LEU A 404 -2.27 44.77 23.28
N ASP A 405 -2.55 43.79 24.13
CA ASP A 405 -1.56 42.76 24.43
C ASP A 405 -1.55 41.82 23.23
N LEU A 406 -0.78 42.18 22.20
CA LEU A 406 -0.29 41.20 21.24
C LEU A 406 0.83 40.43 21.95
N GLU A 407 0.46 39.51 22.83
CA GLU A 407 1.31 38.33 23.04
C GLU A 407 1.16 37.46 21.80
N SER A 408 2.00 37.75 20.81
CA SER A 408 2.28 36.85 19.71
C SER A 408 3.05 35.65 20.27
N ASP A 409 2.33 34.62 20.72
CA ASP A 409 2.89 33.26 20.85
C ASP A 409 2.99 32.59 19.47
N HIS A 410 3.62 33.29 18.53
CA HIS A 410 4.20 32.68 17.35
C HIS A 410 5.71 32.75 17.53
N ALA A 411 6.26 31.61 17.95
CA ALA A 411 7.68 31.33 17.84
C ALA A 411 8.03 31.26 16.35
N ASP A 412 8.27 32.41 15.73
CA ASP A 412 8.97 32.48 14.45
C ASP A 412 10.45 32.23 14.71
N GLY A 413 10.92 31.11 14.15
CA GLY A 413 12.33 30.84 14.00
C GLY A 413 12.95 31.87 13.07
N ASP A 414 13.87 32.64 13.62
CA ASP A 414 14.84 33.52 12.97
C ASP A 414 15.44 32.91 11.70
N ASP A 415 15.16 33.51 10.54
CA ASP A 415 15.93 33.37 9.31
C ASP A 415 16.47 34.73 8.83
N GLY A 416 17.43 35.27 9.58
CA GLY A 416 18.23 36.39 9.10
C GLY A 416 18.94 36.08 7.78
N TRP A 417 18.56 36.78 6.71
CA TRP A 417 19.43 37.24 5.61
C TRP A 417 18.66 38.20 4.69
N HIS A 418 18.68 39.51 4.94
CA HIS A 418 18.54 40.54 3.91
C HIS A 418 19.13 41.88 4.43
N GLN A 419 20.41 42.15 4.15
CA GLN A 419 20.97 43.51 4.27
C GLN A 419 20.64 44.30 3.00
N GLY A 420 19.66 45.20 3.14
CA GLY A 420 19.39 46.29 2.22
C GLY A 420 20.23 47.51 2.57
N PHE A 421 20.93 48.00 1.56
CA PHE A 421 21.63 49.28 1.41
C PHE A 421 20.85 50.48 1.99
N ASP A 422 21.53 51.40 2.68
CA ASP A 422 21.04 52.76 2.93
C ASP A 422 22.12 53.78 2.52
N PRO A 423 21.75 54.89 1.83
CA PRO A 423 22.71 55.82 1.24
C PRO A 423 22.98 57.05 2.13
N GLU A 424 24.09 57.73 1.81
CA GLU A 424 24.46 59.08 2.23
C GLU A 424 24.96 59.31 3.67
N THR A 425 26.28 59.40 3.83
CA THR A 425 26.91 60.67 4.27
C THR A 425 28.41 60.69 3.94
N SER A 426 28.86 61.88 3.63
CA SER A 426 30.04 62.23 2.82
C SER A 426 31.29 62.57 3.65
N HIS A 427 32.43 62.49 2.96
CA HIS A 427 33.73 63.16 3.16
C HIS A 427 34.84 62.46 3.97
N GLY A 428 35.95 62.19 3.27
CA GLY A 428 37.29 62.10 3.84
C GLY A 428 38.30 61.26 3.05
N MET A 429 38.79 61.77 1.91
CA MET A 429 40.07 61.37 1.29
C MET A 429 41.15 62.37 1.76
N PRO A 430 42.44 62.00 1.89
CA PRO A 430 43.30 61.78 0.71
C PRO A 430 44.44 60.75 0.83
N GLU A 431 44.87 60.30 -0.38
CA GLU A 431 46.24 59.97 -0.86
C GLU A 431 46.98 58.82 -0.13
N ASP A 432 47.74 57.91 -0.75
CA ASP A 432 48.76 58.01 -1.81
C ASP A 432 49.22 56.62 -2.34
N GLU A 433 49.83 56.62 -3.56
CA GLU A 433 50.73 55.62 -4.18
C GLU A 433 50.16 54.26 -4.70
N GLU A 434 50.49 53.72 -5.89
CA GLU A 434 51.22 54.15 -7.09
C GLU A 434 50.94 53.07 -8.17
N TRP A 435 50.75 53.47 -9.43
CA TRP A 435 50.49 52.60 -10.59
C TRP A 435 51.78 52.31 -11.36
N THR A 436 52.02 51.06 -11.80
CA THR A 436 52.74 50.80 -13.07
C THR A 436 52.22 49.56 -13.82
N HIS A 437 52.01 49.76 -15.13
CA HIS A 437 51.67 48.86 -16.25
C HIS A 437 52.98 48.29 -16.90
N PRO A 438 53.03 47.64 -18.11
CA PRO A 438 52.31 46.48 -18.69
C PRO A 438 53.22 45.52 -19.56
N GLU A 439 52.60 44.50 -20.18
CA GLU A 439 52.90 43.86 -21.50
C GLU A 439 54.01 42.78 -21.76
N ASP A 440 53.60 41.84 -22.65
CA ASP A 440 54.16 40.62 -23.32
C ASP A 440 55.52 40.82 -24.07
N PRO A 441 56.24 39.87 -24.76
CA PRO A 441 55.79 38.70 -25.56
C PRO A 441 56.69 37.43 -25.64
N GLY A 442 56.23 36.37 -26.32
CA GLY A 442 56.93 35.09 -26.49
C GLY A 442 57.93 34.95 -27.66
N THR A 443 58.65 33.82 -27.73
CA THR A 443 59.06 33.05 -28.96
C THR A 443 59.88 31.77 -28.61
N GLU A 444 59.70 30.74 -29.44
CA GLU A 444 60.20 29.32 -29.45
C GLU A 444 61.74 29.19 -29.79
N PRO A 445 62.39 28.05 -30.25
CA PRO A 445 61.94 26.69 -30.69
C PRO A 445 62.88 25.44 -30.51
N GLY A 446 62.43 24.25 -30.98
CA GLY A 446 63.27 23.18 -31.62
C GLY A 446 63.38 21.81 -30.91
N GLU A 447 62.67 20.76 -31.39
CA GLU A 447 63.17 19.57 -32.14
C GLU A 447 63.61 18.35 -31.29
N ASP A 448 62.94 17.18 -31.39
CA ASP A 448 63.39 15.99 -32.17
C ASP A 448 62.43 14.75 -32.04
N LYS A 449 62.44 13.84 -33.04
CA LYS A 449 61.40 12.81 -33.36
C LYS A 449 61.65 11.35 -32.80
N PRO A 450 61.22 10.20 -33.41
CA PRO A 450 60.16 9.30 -32.87
C PRO A 450 60.42 7.75 -32.86
N GLY A 451 59.49 6.96 -32.27
CA GLY A 451 59.15 5.54 -32.60
C GLY A 451 59.91 4.39 -31.88
N PRO A 452 59.51 3.09 -31.99
CA PRO A 452 58.33 2.51 -32.68
C PRO A 452 57.52 1.41 -31.90
N ILE A 453 56.47 0.96 -32.59
CA ILE A 453 55.51 -0.14 -32.39
C ILE A 453 56.15 -1.54 -32.31
N LYS A 454 55.52 -2.49 -31.60
CA LYS A 454 55.39 -3.89 -32.03
C LYS A 454 54.14 -4.59 -31.46
N ASP A 455 53.31 -5.07 -32.38
CA ASP A 455 52.27 -6.09 -32.22
C ASP A 455 52.87 -7.45 -31.83
N GLU A 456 52.12 -8.29 -31.10
CA GLU A 456 52.09 -9.73 -31.38
C GLU A 456 50.80 -10.41 -30.88
N LYS A 457 50.21 -11.19 -31.80
CA LYS A 457 49.09 -12.12 -31.63
C LYS A 457 49.58 -13.45 -31.02
N HIS A 458 48.74 -14.10 -30.22
CA HIS A 458 48.53 -15.57 -30.17
C HIS A 458 47.23 -15.83 -29.38
N GLU A 459 46.14 -16.33 -29.98
CA GLU A 459 45.79 -17.74 -30.33
C GLU A 459 45.37 -18.63 -29.14
N ARG A 460 44.12 -19.14 -29.26
CA ARG A 460 43.52 -20.40 -28.72
C ARG A 460 43.30 -20.44 -27.20
N GLU A 461 42.19 -20.95 -26.65
CA GLU A 461 41.21 -21.98 -27.06
C GLU A 461 39.76 -21.58 -26.78
#